data_AF-A0A059CH21-F1
#
_entry.id   AF-A0A059CH21-F1
#
_cell.length_a   1.000
_cell.length_b   1.000
_cell.length_c   1.000
_cell.angle_alpha   90.00
_cell.angle_beta   90.00
_cell.angle_gamma   90.00
#
_symmetry.space_group_name_H-M   'P 1'
#
loop_
_entity.id
_entity.type
_entity.pdbx_description
1 polymer ?
#
loop_
_entity_poly.entity_id
_entity_poly.type
_entity_poly.pdbx_seq_one_letter_code
_entity_poly.pdbx_strand_id
1 'polypeptide(L)'
;MKLLSQQRDLQAKIPDIEMCLDIVATLQAKKGSSEALLADFEVSEGIYSQARIEDTDSVRLWLEANVMLEYSCEEATTHLQKNLENAKTSLEALVADLQFLREQVTITR
;
A
#
# COMPACT_ATOMS: atom_id res chain seq x y z
N MET A 1 20.49 2.48 -14.45
CA MET A 1 19.54 1.40 -14.83
C MET A 1 18.18 1.72 -14.26
N LYS A 2 17.30 2.34 -15.07
CA LYS A 2 15.99 2.86 -14.64
C LYS A 2 14.99 1.76 -14.26
N LEU A 3 15.13 0.57 -14.85
CA LEU A 3 14.30 -0.60 -14.54
C LEU A 3 14.62 -1.21 -13.17
N LEU A 4 15.90 -1.26 -12.77
CA LEU A 4 16.26 -1.77 -11.43
C LEU A 4 15.81 -0.84 -10.29
N SER A 5 15.75 0.47 -10.51
CA SER A 5 15.18 1.39 -9.52
C SER A 5 13.67 1.19 -9.42
N GLN A 6 12.97 1.12 -10.55
CA GLN A 6 11.53 0.84 -10.58
C GLN A 6 11.18 -0.50 -9.92
N GLN A 7 12.02 -1.53 -10.08
CA GLN A 7 11.84 -2.82 -9.40
C GLN A 7 11.88 -2.66 -7.88
N ARG A 8 12.88 -1.94 -7.35
CA ARG A 8 13.02 -1.70 -5.92
C ARG A 8 11.88 -0.87 -5.37
N ASP A 9 11.47 0.16 -6.10
CA ASP A 9 10.36 1.02 -5.70
C ASP A 9 9.06 0.22 -5.60
N LEU A 10 8.77 -0.66 -6.58
CA LEU A 10 7.61 -1.55 -6.54
C LEU A 10 7.73 -2.59 -5.42
N GLN A 11 8.90 -3.19 -5.21
CA GLN A 11 9.13 -4.14 -4.11
C GLN A 11 8.98 -3.52 -2.73
N ALA A 12 9.30 -2.23 -2.56
CA ALA A 12 9.08 -1.49 -1.33
C ALA A 12 7.60 -1.12 -1.14
N LYS A 13 6.89 -0.74 -2.22
CA LYS A 13 5.47 -0.38 -2.15
C LYS A 13 4.53 -1.55 -1.87
N ILE A 14 4.86 -2.77 -2.31
CA ILE A 14 4.01 -3.95 -2.08
C ILE A 14 3.72 -4.21 -0.58
N PRO A 15 4.73 -4.33 0.30
CA PRO A 15 4.49 -4.56 1.73
C PRO A 15 3.78 -3.36 2.38
N ASP A 16 4.00 -2.14 1.92
CA ASP A 16 3.26 -0.96 2.40
C ASP A 16 1.76 -1.08 2.10
N ILE A 17 1.40 -1.54 0.90
CA ILE A 17 -0.01 -1.76 0.51
C ILE A 17 -0.61 -2.93 1.30
N GLU A 18 0.15 -4.00 1.54
CA GLU A 18 -0.29 -5.14 2.37
C GLU A 18 -0.54 -4.71 3.82
N MET A 19 0.31 -3.84 4.38
CA MET A 19 0.11 -3.29 5.72
C MET A 19 -1.13 -2.37 5.79
N CYS A 20 -1.37 -1.56 4.76
CA CYS A 20 -2.60 -0.78 4.64
C CYS A 20 -3.85 -1.67 4.63
N LEU A 21 -3.82 -2.79 3.91
CA LEU A 21 -4.93 -3.75 3.88
C LEU A 21 -5.19 -4.37 5.26
N ASP A 22 -4.14 -4.73 5.99
CA ASP A 22 -4.26 -5.30 7.34
C ASP A 22 -4.83 -4.29 8.35
N ILE A 23 -4.44 -3.02 8.24
CA ILE A 23 -5.01 -1.93 9.04
C ILE A 23 -6.51 -1.77 8.73
N VAL A 24 -6.90 -1.72 7.46
CA VAL A 24 -8.32 -1.60 7.07
C VAL A 24 -9.12 -2.81 7.54
N ALA A 25 -8.57 -4.02 7.45
CA ALA A 25 -9.20 -5.23 7.95
C ALA A 25 -9.37 -5.20 9.48
N THR A 26 -8.36 -4.71 10.21
CA THR A 26 -8.43 -4.54 11.66
C THR A 26 -9.49 -3.51 12.07
N LEU A 27 -9.58 -2.40 11.33
CA LEU A 27 -10.62 -1.39 11.52
C LEU A 27 -12.02 -1.95 11.24
N GLN A 28 -12.18 -2.73 10.16
CA GLN A 28 -13.44 -3.41 9.84
C GLN A 28 -13.83 -4.47 10.89
N ALA A 29 -12.88 -5.24 11.41
CA ALA A 29 -13.14 -6.26 12.43
C ALA A 29 -13.52 -5.63 13.78
N LYS A 30 -12.99 -4.43 14.07
CA LYS A 30 -13.32 -3.65 15.26
C LYS A 30 -14.66 -2.92 15.14
N LYS A 31 -15.13 -2.65 13.92
CA LYS A 31 -16.43 -2.04 13.62
C LYS A 31 -17.56 -2.94 14.14
N GLY A 32 -18.09 -2.64 15.32
CA GLY A 32 -19.11 -3.44 16.02
C GLY A 32 -18.68 -4.02 17.36
N SER A 33 -17.39 -3.95 17.70
CA SER A 33 -16.96 -4.03 19.10
C SER A 33 -17.10 -2.64 19.70
N SER A 34 -17.97 -2.47 20.70
CA SER A 34 -18.21 -1.18 21.39
C SER A 34 -16.97 -0.60 22.12
N GLU A 35 -15.79 -1.17 21.91
CA GLU A 35 -14.52 -0.74 22.45
C GLU A 35 -13.84 0.22 21.47
N ALA A 36 -13.68 1.48 21.89
CA ALA A 36 -12.94 2.45 21.12
C ALA A 36 -11.46 2.05 21.01
N LEU A 37 -10.90 2.15 19.80
CA LEU A 37 -9.51 1.80 19.55
C LEU A 37 -8.62 2.91 20.11
N LEU A 38 -7.78 2.60 21.08
CA LEU A 38 -6.69 3.46 21.48
C LEU A 38 -5.50 3.20 20.56
N ALA A 39 -5.12 4.19 19.78
CA ALA A 39 -3.97 4.14 18.88
C ALA A 39 -3.05 5.34 19.13
N ASP A 40 -1.75 5.10 19.11
CA ASP A 40 -0.74 6.15 19.19
C ASP A 40 -0.54 6.73 17.78
N PHE A 41 -1.05 7.94 17.55
CA PHE A 41 -0.90 8.66 16.29
C PHE A 41 0.36 9.52 16.31
N GLU A 42 1.15 9.41 15.25
CA GLU A 42 2.27 10.31 15.02
C GLU A 42 1.75 11.69 14.57
N VAL A 43 1.94 12.70 15.41
CA VAL A 43 1.55 14.09 15.12
C VAL A 43 2.71 14.84 14.46
N SER A 44 3.94 14.49 14.83
CA SER A 44 5.17 15.03 14.28
C SER A 44 6.31 14.01 14.48
N GLU A 45 7.45 14.21 13.82
CA GLU A 45 8.59 13.30 13.90
C GLU A 45 9.03 13.09 15.36
N GLY A 46 8.78 11.90 15.90
CA GLY A 46 9.06 11.54 17.30
C GLY A 46 8.03 12.02 18.34
N ILE A 47 6.91 12.62 17.91
CA ILE A 47 5.79 13.03 18.78
C ILE A 47 4.57 12.17 18.48
N TYR A 48 4.28 11.26 19.41
CA TYR A 48 3.11 10.41 19.38
C TYR A 48 2.06 10.91 20.37
N SER A 49 0.80 10.92 19.96
CA SER A 49 -0.34 11.25 20.80
C SER A 49 -1.33 10.10 20.79
N GLN A 50 -1.78 9.72 21.98
CA GLN A 50 -2.81 8.69 22.10
C GLN A 50 -4.15 9.27 21.63
N ALA A 51 -4.73 8.66 20.60
CA ALA A 51 -6.04 9.01 20.09
C ALA A 51 -7.01 7.87 20.29
N ARG A 52 -8.26 8.23 20.59
CA ARG A 52 -9.39 7.31 20.66
C ARG A 52 -10.13 7.36 19.33
N ILE A 53 -10.09 6.28 18.57
CA ILE A 53 -10.84 6.12 17.33
C ILE A 53 -12.21 5.55 17.68
N GLU A 54 -13.27 6.31 17.40
CA GLU A 54 -14.65 5.83 17.44
C GLU A 54 -14.98 5.06 16.16
N ASP A 55 -16.08 4.29 16.14
CA ASP A 55 -16.52 3.53 14.97
C ASP A 55 -16.51 4.42 13.72
N THR A 56 -15.57 4.13 12.80
CA THR A 56 -15.36 4.93 11.60
C THR A 56 -15.69 4.06 10.38
N ASP A 57 -16.56 4.57 9.53
CA ASP A 57 -17.05 3.88 8.34
C ASP A 57 -16.22 4.17 7.08
N SER A 58 -15.38 5.20 7.16
CA SER A 58 -14.57 5.70 6.06
C SER A 58 -13.10 5.80 6.43
N VAL A 59 -12.26 5.58 5.43
CA VAL A 59 -10.81 5.73 5.51
C VAL A 59 -10.35 6.74 4.46
N ARG A 60 -9.32 7.50 4.79
CA ARG A 60 -8.74 8.49 3.89
C ARG A 60 -7.47 7.91 3.28
N LEU A 61 -7.51 7.69 1.97
CA LEU A 61 -6.37 7.20 1.20
C LEU A 61 -5.67 8.37 0.53
N TRP A 62 -4.34 8.39 0.63
CA TRP A 62 -3.52 9.33 -0.10
C TRP A 62 -3.23 8.77 -1.49
N LEU A 63 -3.78 9.41 -2.51
CA LEU A 63 -3.50 9.12 -3.91
C LEU A 63 -2.31 9.95 -4.37
N GLU A 64 -1.63 9.45 -5.40
CA GLU A 64 -0.56 10.21 -6.06
C GLU A 64 -1.08 11.58 -6.54
N ALA A 65 -0.16 12.54 -6.71
CA ALA A 65 -0.45 13.93 -7.10
C ALA A 65 -1.13 14.83 -6.02
N ASN A 66 -0.82 14.62 -4.73
CA ASN A 66 -1.33 15.43 -3.60
C ASN A 66 -2.85 15.40 -3.45
N VAL A 67 -3.49 14.29 -3.83
CA VAL A 67 -4.93 14.12 -3.71
C VAL A 67 -5.20 13.13 -2.59
N MET A 68 -6.00 13.53 -1.60
CA MET A 68 -6.52 12.62 -0.60
C MET A 68 -8.01 12.40 -0.87
N LEU A 69 -8.45 11.15 -0.91
CA LEU A 69 -9.85 10.81 -1.11
C LEU A 69 -10.37 9.96 0.04
N GLU A 70 -11.60 10.24 0.43
CA GLU A 70 -12.33 9.44 1.39
C GLU A 70 -12.99 8.26 0.67
N TYR A 71 -12.76 7.05 1.17
CA TYR A 71 -13.36 5.82 0.69
C TYR A 71 -14.05 5.11 1.85
N SER A 72 -15.15 4.40 1.58
CA SER A 72 -15.67 3.45 2.56
C SER A 72 -14.65 2.33 2.80
N CYS A 73 -14.71 1.67 3.96
CA CYS A 73 -13.78 0.58 4.24
C CYS A 73 -13.83 -0.53 3.16
N GLU A 74 -15.00 -0.83 2.60
CA GLU A 74 -15.14 -1.84 1.53
C GLU A 74 -14.52 -1.41 0.20
N GLU A 75 -14.76 -0.16 -0.20
CA GLU A 75 -14.16 0.41 -1.41
C GLU A 75 -12.64 0.51 -1.28
N ALA A 76 -12.15 0.90 -0.10
CA ALA A 76 -10.72 0.96 0.19
C ALA A 76 -10.05 -0.40 0.08
N THR A 77 -10.65 -1.46 0.65
CA THR A 77 -10.13 -2.83 0.53
C THR A 77 -10.06 -3.26 -0.94
N THR A 78 -11.12 -3.01 -1.70
CA THR A 78 -11.18 -3.34 -3.13
C THR A 78 -10.13 -2.57 -3.93
N HIS A 79 -9.97 -1.27 -3.63
CA HIS A 79 -9.01 -0.40 -4.30
C HIS A 79 -7.56 -0.81 -4.00
N LEU A 80 -7.25 -1.09 -2.74
CA LEU A 80 -5.93 -1.54 -2.30
C LEU A 80 -5.59 -2.92 -2.87
N GLN A 81 -6.54 -3.87 -2.91
CA GLN A 81 -6.34 -5.18 -3.53
C GLN A 81 -6.03 -5.06 -5.02
N LYS A 82 -6.81 -4.25 -5.75
CA LYS A 82 -6.57 -4.00 -7.18
C LYS A 82 -5.21 -3.33 -7.41
N ASN A 83 -4.83 -2.39 -6.55
CA ASN A 83 -3.53 -1.74 -6.63
C ASN A 83 -2.37 -2.72 -6.37
N LEU A 84 -2.54 -3.62 -5.40
CA LEU A 84 -1.58 -4.68 -5.09
C LEU A 84 -1.41 -5.65 -6.26
N GLU A 85 -2.50 -6.09 -6.88
CA GLU A 85 -2.45 -6.97 -8.05
C GLU A 85 -1.75 -6.30 -9.24
N ASN A 86 -2.05 -5.02 -9.49
CA ASN A 86 -1.38 -4.23 -10.52
C ASN A 86 0.12 -4.08 -10.23
N ALA A 87 0.50 -3.84 -8.97
CA ALA A 87 1.90 -3.71 -8.56
C ALA A 87 2.67 -5.03 -8.74
N LYS A 88 2.06 -6.17 -8.36
CA LYS A 88 2.64 -7.52 -8.56
C LYS A 88 2.81 -7.85 -10.04
N THR A 89 1.79 -7.61 -10.86
CA THR A 89 1.83 -7.82 -12.31
C THR A 89 2.90 -6.93 -12.97
N SER A 90 2.99 -5.67 -12.56
CA SER A 90 4.01 -4.74 -13.06
C SER A 90 5.42 -5.19 -12.67
N LEU A 91 5.60 -5.72 -11.46
CA LEU A 91 6.87 -6.26 -11.00
C LEU A 91 7.29 -7.48 -11.83
N GLU A 92 6.38 -8.41 -12.09
CA GLU A 92 6.63 -9.59 -12.93
C GLU A 92 7.03 -9.20 -14.36
N ALA A 93 6.30 -8.27 -14.97
CA ALA A 93 6.64 -7.74 -16.30
C ALA A 93 8.05 -7.12 -16.31
N LEU A 94 8.39 -6.33 -15.28
CA LEU A 94 9.72 -5.71 -15.17
C LEU A 94 10.84 -6.76 -15.02
N VAL A 95 10.58 -7.83 -14.26
CA VAL A 95 11.53 -8.94 -14.08
C VAL A 95 11.74 -9.68 -15.40
N ALA A 96 10.67 -9.93 -16.16
CA ALA A 96 10.76 -10.54 -17.48
C ALA A 96 11.56 -9.67 -18.45
N ASP A 97 11.32 -8.35 -18.47
CA ASP A 97 12.07 -7.41 -19.30
C ASP A 97 13.56 -7.35 -18.92
N LEU A 98 13.88 -7.37 -17.63
CA LEU A 98 15.27 -7.43 -17.15
C LEU A 98 15.96 -8.73 -17.59
N GLN A 99 15.25 -9.85 -17.55
CA GLN A 99 15.77 -11.14 -18.00
C GLN A 99 15.99 -11.15 -19.52
N PHE A 100 15.04 -10.62 -20.29
CA PHE A 100 15.17 -10.47 -21.74
C PHE A 100 16.39 -9.59 -22.11
N LEU A 101 16.56 -8.45 -21.44
CA LEU A 101 17.73 -7.58 -21.62
C LEU A 101 19.04 -8.30 -21.30
N ARG A 102 19.06 -9.12 -20.23
CA ARG A 102 20.24 -9.92 -19.86
C ARG A 102 20.57 -10.95 -20.96
N GLU A 103 19.57 -11.62 -21.49
CA GLU A 103 19.73 -12.60 -22.57
C GLU A 103 20.21 -11.94 -23.86
N GLN A 104 19.65 -10.78 -24.24
CA GLN A 104 20.11 -10.01 -25.41
C GLN A 104 21.58 -9.59 -25.31
N VAL A 105 22.02 -9.12 -24.14
CA VAL A 105 23.43 -8.77 -23.89
C VAL A 105 24.34 -10.01 -23.97
N THR A 106 23.84 -11.18 -23.57
CA THR A 106 24.60 -12.43 -23.57
C THR A 106 24.70 -13.06 -24.97
N ILE A 107 23.66 -12.94 -25.80
CA ILE A 107 23.60 -13.50 -27.16
C ILE A 107 24.40 -12.66 -28.17
N THR A 108 24.53 -11.35 -27.95
CA THR A 108 25.21 -10.44 -28.89
C THR A 108 26.74 -10.44 -28.72
N ARG A 109 27.32 -11.36 -27.95
CA ARG A 109 28.75 -11.37 -27.61
C ARG A 109 29.46 -12.63 -28.10
#